data_AF-A0A2T2ZSQ9-F1
#
_entry.id   AF-A0A2T2ZSQ9-F1
#
_cell.length_a   1.000
_cell.length_b   1.000
_cell.length_c   1.000
_cell.angle_alpha   90.00
_cell.angle_beta   90.00
_cell.angle_gamma   90.00
#
_symmetry.space_group_name_H-M   'P 1'
#
loop_
_entity.id
_entity.type
_entity.pdbx_description
1 polymer ?
#
loop_
_entity_poly.entity_id
_entity_poly.type
_entity_poly.pdbx_seq_one_letter_code
_entity_poly.pdbx_strand_id
1 'polypeptide(L)'
;RALSTVPRIAEVSFWKSLVPKFMRRDTTSSQNSQLSKASKTKQSWFAKEWNPATFFVIIFLLIGSMSIQMISLRKNFDAFTRRSDVRIGLLREVVERLQNGQEVDVEKVLGSGDPEKEAAWQEVLDEIEKDTAIREKKNKKTRKQEDKAKAAEE
;
A
#
# COMPACT_ATOMS: atom_id res chain seq x y z
N ARG A 1 -27.65 28.35 -12.12
CA ARG A 1 -26.26 28.25 -12.64
C ARG A 1 -25.46 27.41 -11.65
N ALA A 2 -25.29 26.12 -11.92
CA ALA A 2 -24.47 25.25 -11.06
C ALA A 2 -22.99 25.54 -11.37
N LEU A 3 -22.25 26.02 -10.37
CA LEU A 3 -20.80 26.19 -10.46
C LEU A 3 -20.17 24.81 -10.23
N SER A 4 -19.65 24.20 -11.29
CA SER A 4 -18.91 22.95 -11.22
C SER A 4 -17.63 23.17 -10.40
N THR A 5 -17.66 22.81 -9.12
CA THR A 5 -16.46 22.76 -8.28
C THR A 5 -15.68 21.50 -8.66
N VAL A 6 -14.63 21.68 -9.44
CA VAL A 6 -13.69 20.61 -9.78
C VAL A 6 -12.88 20.28 -8.52
N PRO A 7 -12.65 18.99 -8.17
CA PRO A 7 -11.86 18.62 -7.00
C PRO A 7 -10.43 19.18 -7.09
N ARG A 8 -9.86 19.64 -5.97
CA ARG A 8 -8.53 20.28 -5.92
C ARG A 8 -7.38 19.48 -6.53
N ILE A 9 -7.46 18.14 -6.54
CA ILE A 9 -6.46 17.29 -7.21
C ILE A 9 -6.46 17.49 -8.73
N ALA A 10 -7.60 17.86 -9.33
CA ALA A 10 -7.70 18.16 -10.74
C ALA A 10 -7.33 19.61 -11.07
N GLU A 11 -7.06 20.46 -10.06
CA GLU A 11 -6.50 21.78 -10.26
C GLU A 11 -4.98 21.69 -10.51
N VAL A 12 -4.53 22.23 -11.64
CA VAL A 12 -3.09 22.29 -12.00
C VAL A 12 -2.27 23.10 -10.97
N SER A 13 -2.89 24.07 -10.31
CA SER A 13 -2.29 24.89 -9.25
C SER A 13 -1.85 24.06 -8.04
N PHE A 14 -2.60 23.02 -7.67
CA PHE A 14 -2.27 22.12 -6.57
C PHE A 14 -0.94 21.39 -6.82
N TRP A 15 -0.81 20.78 -8.00
CA TRP A 15 0.44 20.11 -8.42
C TRP A 15 1.60 21.09 -8.58
N LYS A 16 1.33 22.32 -9.03
CA LYS A 16 2.34 23.39 -9.11
C LYS A 16 2.83 23.86 -7.74
N SER A 17 2.03 23.67 -6.68
CA SER A 17 2.39 24.02 -5.30
C SER A 17 3.27 22.96 -4.63
N LEU A 18 3.17 21.70 -5.06
CA LEU A 18 4.00 20.58 -4.60
C LEU A 18 5.43 20.62 -5.17
N VAL A 19 5.63 21.36 -6.27
CA VAL A 19 6.96 21.56 -6.86
C VAL A 19 7.70 22.66 -6.07
N PRO A 20 8.87 22.35 -5.49
CA PRO A 20 9.65 23.32 -4.74
C PRO A 20 9.98 24.58 -5.54
N LYS A 21 10.14 25.71 -4.83
CA LYS A 21 10.32 27.04 -5.44
C LYS A 21 11.50 27.12 -6.41
N PHE A 22 12.59 26.37 -6.17
CA PHE A 22 13.76 26.32 -7.05
C PHE A 22 13.51 25.61 -8.40
N MET A 23 12.44 24.83 -8.53
CA MET A 23 12.06 24.15 -9.78
C MET A 23 10.91 24.86 -10.52
N ARG A 24 10.28 25.86 -9.90
CA ARG A 24 9.22 26.66 -10.55
C ARG A 24 9.88 27.63 -11.52
N ARG A 25 9.66 27.43 -12.82
CA ARG A 25 10.03 28.42 -13.85
C ARG A 25 9.05 29.58 -13.75
N ASP A 26 9.53 30.73 -13.28
CA ASP A 26 8.75 31.96 -13.22
C ASP A 26 8.52 32.48 -14.64
N THR A 27 7.26 32.54 -15.05
CA THR A 27 6.84 33.03 -16.38
C THR A 27 6.58 34.52 -16.40
N THR A 28 6.89 35.25 -15.32
CA THR A 28 6.60 36.70 -15.17
C THR A 28 7.77 37.62 -15.48
N SER A 29 8.97 37.09 -15.78
CA SER A 29 10.09 37.88 -16.31
C SER A 29 10.17 37.73 -17.84
N SER A 30 9.11 38.14 -18.51
CA SER A 30 9.08 38.32 -19.97
C SER A 30 9.50 39.73 -20.31
N GLN A 31 10.81 40.03 -20.33
CA GLN A 31 11.44 41.06 -21.17
C GLN A 31 12.97 40.87 -21.16
N ASN A 32 13.47 39.84 -21.85
CA ASN A 32 14.61 39.98 -22.78
C ASN A 32 15.11 38.60 -23.25
N SER A 33 15.05 38.43 -24.57
CA SER A 33 15.99 37.68 -25.40
C SER A 33 16.49 36.30 -24.93
N GLN A 34 15.66 35.25 -24.98
CA GLN A 34 16.09 33.92 -25.47
C GLN A 34 14.92 32.92 -25.60
N LEU A 35 13.86 33.33 -26.28
CA LEU A 35 12.85 32.38 -26.76
C LEU A 35 13.50 31.50 -27.84
N SER A 36 13.72 30.20 -27.57
CA SER A 36 13.58 29.08 -28.52
C SER A 36 14.38 27.81 -28.20
N LYS A 37 15.31 27.78 -27.23
CA LYS A 37 16.14 26.57 -26.98
C LYS A 37 15.58 25.56 -25.97
N ALA A 38 14.61 25.93 -25.12
CA ALA A 38 14.12 25.06 -24.05
C ALA A 38 12.93 24.15 -24.42
N SER A 39 12.27 24.36 -25.57
CA SER A 39 11.19 23.49 -26.04
C SER A 39 11.68 22.24 -26.77
N LYS A 40 12.91 22.25 -27.31
CA LYS A 40 13.51 21.09 -28.00
C LYS A 40 13.88 19.94 -27.06
N THR A 41 14.00 20.18 -25.75
CA THR A 41 14.47 19.18 -24.80
C THR A 41 13.41 18.14 -24.42
N LYS A 42 12.10 18.46 -24.50
CA LYS A 42 11.03 17.46 -24.24
C LYS A 42 10.87 16.47 -25.39
N GLN A 43 10.97 16.92 -26.64
CA GLN A 43 10.95 16.03 -27.81
C GLN A 43 12.24 15.22 -27.94
N SER A 44 13.38 15.72 -27.43
CA SER A 44 14.65 14.99 -27.43
C SER A 44 14.67 13.75 -26.53
N TRP A 45 13.84 13.66 -25.48
CA TRP A 45 13.78 12.44 -24.65
C TRP A 45 13.07 11.27 -25.36
N PHE A 46 12.18 11.56 -26.30
CA PHE A 46 11.48 10.55 -27.11
C PHE A 46 12.10 10.35 -28.50
N ALA A 47 12.87 11.32 -29.00
CA ALA A 47 13.51 11.29 -30.32
C ALA A 47 14.97 10.79 -30.29
N LYS A 48 15.49 10.40 -29.12
CA LYS A 48 16.83 9.84 -28.99
C LYS A 48 16.74 8.32 -29.11
N GLU A 49 17.53 7.76 -30.03
CA GLU A 49 17.66 6.32 -30.25
C GLU A 49 17.72 5.59 -28.92
N TRP A 50 16.81 4.63 -28.74
CA TRP A 50 16.63 3.96 -27.46
C TRP A 50 17.87 3.13 -27.17
N ASN A 51 18.77 3.66 -26.34
CA ASN A 51 19.94 2.92 -25.91
C ASN A 51 19.46 1.72 -25.06
N PRO A 52 19.81 0.46 -25.41
CA PRO A 52 19.35 -0.73 -24.69
C PRO A 52 19.71 -0.69 -23.20
N ALA A 53 20.75 0.05 -22.79
CA ALA A 53 21.07 0.27 -21.38
C ALA A 53 19.96 1.04 -20.64
N THR A 54 19.24 1.93 -21.31
CA THR A 54 18.14 2.71 -20.73
C THR A 54 16.98 1.81 -20.29
N PHE A 55 16.72 0.71 -21.01
CA PHE A 55 15.75 -0.31 -20.58
C PHE A 55 16.14 -0.87 -19.22
N PHE A 56 17.38 -1.35 -19.09
CA PHE A 56 17.89 -1.93 -17.85
C PHE A 56 17.84 -0.92 -16.70
N VAL A 57 18.24 0.34 -16.94
CA VAL A 57 18.16 1.41 -15.93
C VAL A 57 16.71 1.65 -15.49
N ILE A 58 15.75 1.72 -16.41
CA ILE A 58 14.34 1.97 -16.10
C ILE A 58 13.71 0.76 -15.38
N ILE A 59 13.97 -0.48 -15.82
CA ILE A 59 13.41 -1.66 -15.15
C ILE A 59 14.01 -1.85 -13.75
N PHE A 60 15.32 -1.64 -13.56
CA PHE A 60 15.94 -1.73 -12.23
C PHE A 60 15.42 -0.63 -11.31
N LEU A 61 15.13 0.56 -11.84
CA LEU A 61 14.48 1.63 -11.09
C LEU A 61 13.04 1.26 -10.72
N LEU A 62 12.24 0.70 -11.64
CA LEU A 62 10.86 0.32 -11.36
C LEU A 62 10.78 -0.87 -10.38
N ILE A 63 11.57 -1.91 -10.61
CA ILE A 63 11.66 -3.10 -9.74
C ILE A 63 12.20 -2.71 -8.36
N GLY A 64 13.24 -1.86 -8.32
CA GLY A 64 13.82 -1.33 -7.08
C GLY A 64 12.96 -0.28 -6.37
N SER A 65 12.07 0.43 -7.07
CA SER A 65 11.23 1.47 -6.47
C SER A 65 10.19 0.91 -5.49
N MET A 66 9.76 -0.34 -5.65
CA MET A 66 8.94 -1.02 -4.64
C MET A 66 9.73 -1.44 -3.40
N SER A 67 11.05 -1.60 -3.50
CA SER A 67 11.89 -2.08 -2.41
C SER A 67 11.98 -1.07 -1.25
N ILE A 68 11.76 0.22 -1.51
CA ILE A 68 11.81 1.26 -0.47
C ILE A 68 10.64 1.15 0.53
N GLN A 69 9.47 0.67 0.08
CA GLN A 69 8.32 0.46 0.97
C GLN A 69 8.46 -0.81 1.82
N MET A 70 9.40 -1.71 1.47
CA MET A 70 9.63 -2.96 2.19
C MET A 70 10.15 -2.76 3.62
N ILE A 71 10.87 -1.67 3.91
CA ILE A 71 11.31 -1.35 5.28
C ILE A 71 10.13 -0.91 6.16
N SER A 72 9.23 -0.07 5.63
CA SER A 72 8.05 0.39 6.37
C SER A 72 7.06 -0.75 6.64
N LEU A 73 6.84 -1.61 5.64
CA LEU A 73 5.98 -2.78 5.80
C LEU A 73 6.52 -3.74 6.86
N ARG A 74 7.84 -3.95 6.89
CA ARG A 74 8.51 -4.82 7.87
C ARG A 74 8.43 -4.27 9.29
N LYS A 75 8.60 -2.95 9.47
CA LYS A 75 8.46 -2.27 10.78
C LYS A 75 7.03 -2.35 11.34
N ASN A 76 6.02 -2.17 10.48
CA ASN A 76 4.62 -2.31 10.89
C ASN A 76 4.28 -3.77 11.24
N PHE A 77 4.85 -4.74 10.49
CA PHE A 77 4.68 -6.15 10.79
C PHE A 77 5.29 -6.54 12.15
N ASP A 78 6.51 -6.10 12.47
CA ASP A 78 7.16 -6.42 13.75
C ASP A 78 6.38 -5.88 14.96
N ALA A 79 5.81 -4.68 14.85
CA ALA A 79 4.98 -4.10 15.91
C ALA A 79 3.65 -4.84 16.08
N PHE A 80 3.06 -5.32 14.97
CA PHE A 80 1.86 -6.14 14.97
C PHE A 80 2.12 -7.54 15.57
N THR A 81 3.20 -8.21 15.15
CA THR A 81 3.60 -9.54 15.65
C THR A 81 3.76 -9.55 17.17
N ARG A 82 4.45 -8.55 17.75
CA ARG A 82 4.60 -8.47 19.21
C ARG A 82 3.28 -8.34 19.97
N ARG A 83 2.30 -7.60 19.44
CA ARG A 83 0.98 -7.44 20.07
C ARG A 83 0.16 -8.72 19.96
N SER A 84 0.28 -9.42 18.83
CA SER A 84 -0.38 -10.71 18.60
C SER A 84 0.19 -11.82 19.48
N ASP A 85 1.51 -11.89 19.66
CA ASP A 85 2.16 -12.91 20.50
C ASP A 85 1.70 -12.82 21.96
N VAL A 86 1.52 -11.61 22.50
CA VAL A 86 0.97 -11.41 23.86
C VAL A 86 -0.47 -11.90 23.96
N ARG A 87 -1.32 -11.56 22.98
CA ARG A 87 -2.72 -11.99 22.96
C ARG A 87 -2.85 -13.51 22.77
N ILE A 88 -1.98 -14.11 21.95
CA ILE A 88 -1.90 -15.57 21.73
C ILE A 88 -1.42 -16.28 23.00
N GLY A 89 -0.45 -15.71 23.71
CA GLY A 89 0.01 -16.23 25.00
C GLY A 89 -1.12 -16.29 26.04
N LEU A 90 -1.90 -15.21 26.16
CA LEU A 90 -3.07 -15.16 27.05
C LEU A 90 -4.13 -16.20 26.67
N LEU A 91 -4.46 -16.33 25.38
CA LEU A 91 -5.42 -17.33 24.90
C LEU A 91 -4.95 -18.76 25.19
N ARG A 92 -3.65 -19.06 25.02
CA ARG A 92 -3.08 -20.38 25.33
C ARG A 92 -3.18 -20.71 26.81
N GLU A 93 -2.86 -19.74 27.68
CA GLU A 93 -2.97 -19.92 29.12
C GLU A 93 -4.42 -20.16 29.57
N VAL A 94 -5.38 -19.45 28.98
CA VAL A 94 -6.82 -19.67 29.24
C VAL A 94 -7.24 -21.07 28.79
N VAL A 95 -6.83 -21.49 27.59
CA VAL A 95 -7.16 -22.82 27.05
C VAL A 95 -6.56 -23.94 27.90
N GLU A 96 -5.31 -23.80 28.34
CA GLU A 96 -4.63 -24.80 29.17
C GLU A 96 -5.28 -24.92 30.56
N ARG A 97 -5.65 -23.80 31.18
CA ARG A 97 -6.37 -23.80 32.45
C ARG A 97 -7.78 -24.39 32.33
N LEU A 98 -8.47 -24.14 31.21
CA LEU A 98 -9.78 -24.74 30.92
C LEU A 98 -9.69 -26.26 30.69
N GLN A 99 -8.66 -26.72 29.98
CA GLN A 99 -8.41 -28.14 29.76
C GLN A 99 -8.08 -28.90 31.05
N ASN A 100 -7.42 -28.23 32.01
CA ASN A 100 -7.10 -28.78 33.32
C ASN A 100 -8.29 -28.80 34.31
N GLY A 101 -9.48 -28.38 33.87
CA GLY A 101 -10.70 -28.39 34.69
C GLY A 101 -10.74 -27.33 35.79
N GLN A 102 -9.89 -26.29 35.71
CA GLN A 102 -9.98 -25.14 36.60
C GLN A 102 -11.10 -24.19 36.11
N GLU A 103 -11.92 -23.69 37.03
CA GLU A 103 -12.86 -22.59 36.74
C GLU A 103 -12.06 -21.34 36.38
N VAL A 104 -11.94 -21.09 35.07
CA VAL A 104 -11.39 -19.84 34.56
C VAL A 104 -12.56 -18.94 34.23
N ASP A 105 -12.60 -17.79 34.89
CA ASP A 105 -13.52 -16.71 34.58
C ASP A 105 -13.13 -16.08 33.23
N VAL A 106 -13.64 -16.69 32.16
CA VAL A 106 -13.35 -16.36 30.75
C VAL A 106 -13.66 -14.88 30.48
N GLU A 107 -14.71 -14.35 31.11
CA GLU A 107 -15.13 -12.96 30.96
C GLU A 107 -14.09 -12.00 31.53
N LYS A 108 -13.55 -12.30 32.71
CA LYS A 108 -12.57 -11.43 33.37
C LYS A 108 -11.19 -11.48 32.72
N VAL A 109 -10.79 -12.62 32.15
CA VAL A 109 -9.48 -12.80 31.49
C VAL A 109 -9.47 -12.30 30.05
N LEU A 110 -10.58 -12.47 29.31
CA LEU A 110 -10.73 -11.93 27.95
C LEU A 110 -11.20 -10.46 27.92
N GLY A 111 -11.66 -9.94 29.06
CA GLY A 111 -12.20 -8.58 29.17
C GLY A 111 -13.61 -8.43 28.58
N SER A 112 -14.41 -9.51 28.58
CA SER A 112 -15.84 -9.45 28.26
C SER A 112 -16.51 -8.54 29.27
N GLY A 113 -17.15 -7.47 28.80
CA GLY A 113 -17.70 -6.38 29.63
C GLY A 113 -16.96 -5.04 29.55
N ASP A 114 -15.84 -4.97 28.84
CA ASP A 114 -15.10 -3.73 28.57
C ASP A 114 -15.32 -3.32 27.09
N PRO A 115 -16.19 -2.33 26.79
CA PRO A 115 -16.67 -2.07 25.44
C PRO A 115 -15.55 -1.71 24.45
N GLU A 116 -14.45 -1.14 24.95
CA GLU A 116 -13.28 -0.82 24.12
C GLU A 116 -12.50 -2.08 23.69
N LYS A 117 -12.44 -3.12 24.55
CA LYS A 117 -11.75 -4.37 24.23
C LYS A 117 -12.57 -5.23 23.29
N GLU A 118 -13.89 -5.27 23.49
CA GLU A 118 -14.80 -5.96 22.58
C GLU A 118 -14.80 -5.33 21.19
N ALA A 119 -14.79 -3.99 21.09
CA ALA A 119 -14.66 -3.31 19.81
C ALA A 119 -13.34 -3.67 19.09
N ALA A 120 -12.23 -3.74 19.84
CA ALA A 120 -10.93 -4.16 19.29
C ALA A 120 -10.92 -5.64 18.85
N TRP A 121 -11.68 -6.51 19.51
CA TRP A 121 -11.85 -7.91 19.08
C TRP A 121 -12.75 -8.03 17.86
N GLN A 122 -13.82 -7.24 17.78
CA GLN A 122 -14.71 -7.19 16.63
C GLN A 122 -13.98 -6.73 15.37
N GLU A 123 -13.10 -5.73 15.48
CA GLU A 123 -12.25 -5.26 14.39
C GLU A 123 -11.30 -6.38 13.90
N VAL A 124 -10.70 -7.15 14.82
CA VAL A 124 -9.84 -8.28 14.46
C VAL A 124 -10.63 -9.39 13.76
N LEU A 125 -11.86 -9.68 14.19
CA LEU A 125 -12.71 -10.68 13.55
C LEU A 125 -13.11 -10.27 12.13
N ASP A 126 -13.51 -9.01 11.94
CA ASP A 126 -13.86 -8.46 10.62
C ASP A 126 -12.65 -8.44 9.66
N GLU A 127 -11.45 -8.13 10.17
CA GLU A 127 -10.22 -8.20 9.39
C GLU A 127 -9.87 -9.64 8.97
N ILE A 128 -10.07 -10.63 9.86
CA ILE A 128 -9.87 -12.06 9.53
C ILE A 128 -10.87 -12.53 8.47
N GLU A 129 -12.14 -12.13 8.56
CA GLU A 129 -13.16 -12.47 7.56
C GLU A 129 -12.81 -11.87 6.18
N LYS A 130 -12.34 -10.62 6.16
CA LYS A 130 -11.87 -9.96 4.93
C LYS A 130 -10.63 -10.64 4.34
N ASP A 131 -9.62 -10.95 5.16
CA ASP A 131 -8.38 -11.59 4.70
C ASP A 131 -8.64 -13.01 4.17
N THR A 132 -9.47 -13.79 4.86
CA THR A 132 -9.87 -15.14 4.40
C THR A 132 -10.60 -15.07 3.05
N ALA A 133 -11.55 -14.15 2.88
CA ALA A 133 -12.24 -13.94 1.61
C ALA A 133 -11.30 -13.50 0.48
N ILE A 134 -10.31 -12.65 0.76
CA ILE A 134 -9.30 -12.22 -0.22
C ILE A 134 -8.39 -13.40 -0.62
N ARG A 135 -7.96 -14.19 0.37
CA ARG A 135 -7.08 -15.34 0.20
C ARG A 135 -7.75 -16.46 -0.59
N GLU A 136 -9.03 -16.73 -0.34
CA GLU A 136 -9.83 -17.67 -1.14
C GLU A 136 -9.97 -17.21 -2.59
N LYS A 137 -10.30 -15.92 -2.80
CA LYS A 137 -10.38 -15.33 -4.16
C LYS A 137 -9.05 -15.42 -4.89
N LYS A 138 -7.93 -15.20 -4.20
CA LYS A 138 -6.58 -15.32 -4.77
C LYS A 138 -6.26 -16.76 -5.15
N ASN A 139 -6.48 -17.71 -4.24
CA ASN A 139 -6.26 -19.14 -4.51
C ASN A 139 -7.11 -19.66 -5.69
N LYS A 140 -8.36 -19.21 -5.80
CA LYS A 140 -9.25 -19.55 -6.93
C LYS A 140 -8.72 -18.98 -8.25
N LYS A 141 -8.17 -17.76 -8.26
CA LYS A 141 -7.56 -17.16 -9.44
C LYS A 141 -6.28 -17.88 -9.85
N THR A 142 -5.42 -18.23 -8.90
CA THR A 142 -4.18 -18.98 -9.17
C THR A 142 -4.48 -20.34 -9.77
N ARG A 143 -5.38 -21.13 -9.15
CA ARG A 143 -5.82 -22.43 -9.71
C ARG A 143 -6.38 -22.28 -11.12
N LYS A 144 -7.25 -21.29 -11.35
CA LYS A 144 -7.82 -21.04 -12.69
C LYS A 144 -6.77 -20.59 -13.73
N GLN A 145 -5.66 -19.98 -13.31
CA GLN A 145 -4.54 -19.64 -14.19
C GLN A 145 -3.67 -20.87 -14.47
N GLU A 146 -3.42 -21.71 -13.47
CA GLU A 146 -2.70 -22.99 -13.61
C GLU A 146 -3.45 -23.95 -14.55
N ASP A 147 -4.77 -24.07 -14.39
CA ASP A 147 -5.62 -24.91 -15.25
C ASP A 147 -5.63 -24.41 -16.71
N LYS A 148 -5.62 -23.09 -16.92
CA LYS A 148 -5.55 -22.48 -18.25
C LYS A 148 -4.18 -22.59 -18.90
N ALA A 149 -3.10 -22.56 -18.12
CA ALA A 149 -1.75 -22.75 -18.62
C ALA A 149 -1.53 -24.21 -19.07
N LYS A 150 -2.02 -25.18 -18.28
CA LYS A 150 -1.96 -26.60 -18.64
C LYS A 150 -2.78 -26.94 -19.89
N ALA A 151 -3.97 -26.37 -20.03
CA ALA A 151 -4.82 -26.58 -21.21
C ALA A 151 -4.33 -25.85 -22.49
N ALA A 152 -3.28 -25.03 -22.40
CA ALA A 152 -2.66 -24.37 -23.55
C ALA A 152 -1.32 -25.02 -23.96
N GLU A 153 -0.78 -25.91 -23.13
CA GLU A 153 0.40 -26.73 -23.42
C GLU A 153 0.05 -28.13 -23.99
N GLU A 154 -1.23 -28.53 -23.93
CA GLU A 154 -1.81 -29.72 -24.58
C GLU A 154 -2.43 -29.36 -25.93
#